data_AF-A0A3C0B8E5-F1
#
_entry.id   AF-A0A3C0B8E5-F1
#
_cell.length_a   1.000
_cell.length_b   1.000
_cell.length_c   1.000
_cell.angle_alpha   90.00
_cell.angle_beta   90.00
_cell.angle_gamma   90.00
#
_symmetry.space_group_name_H-M   'P 1'
#
loop_
_entity.id
_entity.type
_entity.pdbx_description
1 polymer ?
#
loop_
_entity_poly.entity_id
_entity_poly.type
_entity_poly.pdbx_seq_one_letter_code
_entity_poly.pdbx_strand_id
1 'polypeptide(L)'
;VTVDASDLAFPSRMEVGQTLPDGSVSMKVSGGMAMLNMTVNIINRKVEAFESITVPAGTFDCYKITYDTDVKSIVKVTTTTAEWIAKNVGMVRSETYDKKGKLTGYTVLSKFIP
;
A
#
# COMPACT_ATOMS: atom_id res chain seq x y z
N VAL A 1 10.60 -2.44 18.16
CA VAL A 1 9.61 -2.86 17.15
C VAL A 1 10.34 -3.68 16.11
N THR A 2 9.89 -4.91 15.86
CA THR A 2 10.40 -5.73 14.76
C THR A 2 9.33 -5.77 13.68
N VAL A 3 9.70 -5.51 12.44
CA VAL A 3 8.81 -5.58 11.27
C VAL A 3 9.36 -6.64 10.33
N ASP A 4 8.65 -7.74 10.21
CA ASP A 4 8.94 -8.81 9.26
C ASP A 4 7.95 -8.68 8.10
N ALA A 5 8.43 -8.29 6.92
CA ALA A 5 7.63 -8.22 5.71
C ALA A 5 7.91 -9.45 4.84
N SER A 6 6.87 -10.25 4.57
CA SER A 6 6.94 -11.31 3.57
C SER A 6 6.40 -10.80 2.23
N ASP A 7 7.35 -10.68 1.29
CA ASP A 7 7.19 -10.77 -0.17
C ASP A 7 6.11 -9.89 -0.84
N LEU A 8 6.11 -8.58 -0.54
CA LEU A 8 5.44 -7.60 -1.41
C LEU A 8 6.29 -7.38 -2.67
N ALA A 9 6.34 -8.39 -3.54
CA ALA A 9 7.07 -8.29 -4.79
C ALA A 9 6.48 -7.17 -5.67
N PHE A 10 7.37 -6.30 -6.16
CA PHE A 10 7.10 -5.39 -7.26
C PHE A 10 7.89 -5.91 -8.46
N PRO A 11 7.23 -6.50 -9.48
CA PRO A 11 7.95 -7.00 -10.63
C PRO A 11 8.64 -5.84 -11.36
N SER A 12 9.79 -6.14 -11.97
CA SER A 12 10.58 -5.14 -12.72
C SER A 12 9.81 -4.50 -13.88
N ARG A 13 8.75 -5.19 -14.34
CA ARG A 13 7.77 -4.70 -15.30
C ARG A 13 6.37 -5.03 -14.81
N MET A 14 5.50 -4.02 -14.79
CA MET A 14 4.08 -4.16 -14.48
C MET A 14 3.25 -3.95 -15.74
N GLU A 15 2.18 -4.71 -15.88
CA GLU A 15 1.21 -4.60 -16.97
C GLU A 15 -0.18 -4.31 -16.42
N VAL A 16 -0.94 -3.46 -17.11
CA VAL A 16 -2.31 -3.13 -16.71
C VAL A 16 -3.17 -4.39 -16.78
N GLY A 17 -3.95 -4.65 -15.72
CA GLY A 17 -4.74 -5.86 -15.56
C GLY A 17 -4.02 -7.00 -14.84
N GLN A 18 -2.72 -6.88 -14.58
CA GLN A 18 -1.93 -7.90 -13.89
C GLN A 18 -2.34 -8.00 -12.40
N THR A 19 -2.58 -9.22 -11.93
CA THR A 19 -2.66 -9.54 -10.49
C THR A 19 -1.25 -9.76 -9.94
N LEU A 20 -0.96 -9.15 -8.80
CA LEU A 20 0.32 -9.31 -8.10
C LEU A 20 0.17 -10.28 -6.93
N PRO A 21 1.24 -10.98 -6.51
CA PRO A 21 1.18 -11.89 -5.37
C PRO A 21 0.77 -11.19 -4.07
N ASP A 22 -0.09 -11.86 -3.31
CA ASP A 22 -0.45 -11.46 -1.95
C ASP A 22 0.78 -11.45 -1.04
N GLY A 23 0.77 -10.60 -0.03
CA GLY A 23 1.86 -10.47 0.93
C GLY A 23 1.35 -10.28 2.35
N SER A 24 2.26 -10.30 3.32
CA SER A 24 1.91 -9.97 4.70
C SER A 24 3.02 -9.22 5.42
N VAL A 25 2.63 -8.39 6.36
CA VAL A 25 3.55 -7.66 7.25
C VAL A 25 3.21 -8.04 8.68
N SER A 26 4.19 -8.60 9.38
CA SER A 26 4.10 -8.91 10.80
C SER A 26 4.85 -7.86 11.59
N MET A 27 4.16 -7.19 12.51
CA MET A 27 4.72 -6.19 13.40
C MET A 27 4.67 -6.70 14.82
N LYS A 28 5.83 -6.72 15.48
CA LYS A 28 5.96 -6.98 16.92
C LYS A 28 6.34 -5.70 17.63
N VAL A 29 5.43 -5.18 18.44
CA VAL A 29 5.66 -4.00 19.28
C VAL A 29 5.79 -4.45 20.72
N SER A 30 6.98 -4.30 21.29
CA SER A 30 7.25 -4.50 22.71
C SER A 30 7.21 -3.15 23.43
N GLY A 31 6.34 -3.02 24.44
CA GLY A 31 6.26 -1.83 25.29
C GLY A 31 5.72 -2.19 26.68
N GLY A 32 6.54 -2.00 27.72
CA GLY A 32 6.19 -2.38 29.09
C GLY A 32 5.96 -3.89 29.24
N MET A 33 4.88 -4.29 29.91
CA MET A 33 4.50 -5.71 30.16
C MET A 33 3.66 -6.34 29.04
N ALA A 34 3.35 -5.60 27.96
CA ALA A 34 2.51 -6.09 26.87
C ALA A 34 3.31 -6.26 25.57
N MET A 35 3.12 -7.42 24.93
CA MET A 35 3.58 -7.71 23.58
C MET A 35 2.38 -7.64 22.64
N LEU A 36 2.36 -6.67 21.72
CA LEU A 36 1.36 -6.62 20.65
C LEU A 36 1.96 -7.25 19.38
N ASN A 37 1.37 -8.37 18.97
CA ASN A 37 1.63 -8.97 17.66
C ASN A 37 0.50 -8.55 16.72
N MET A 38 0.84 -7.87 15.64
CA MET A 38 -0.11 -7.46 14.60
C MET A 38 0.32 -8.07 13.28
N THR A 39 -0.59 -8.75 12.59
CA THR A 39 -0.35 -9.26 11.24
C THR A 39 -1.30 -8.57 10.28
N VAL A 40 -0.72 -7.93 9.27
CA VAL A 40 -1.41 -7.25 8.19
C VAL A 40 -1.28 -8.12 6.94
N ASN A 41 -2.38 -8.58 6.38
CA ASN A 41 -2.39 -9.31 5.10
C ASN A 41 -2.76 -8.32 4.00
N ILE A 42 -2.03 -8.34 2.91
CA ILE A 42 -2.27 -7.51 1.73
C ILE A 42 -2.62 -8.47 0.60
N ILE A 43 -3.88 -8.42 0.18
CA ILE A 43 -4.46 -9.38 -0.75
C ILE A 43 -5.13 -8.68 -1.93
N ASN A 44 -5.45 -9.44 -2.97
CA ASN A 44 -6.14 -8.94 -4.16
C ASN A 44 -5.39 -7.77 -4.84
N ARG A 45 -4.05 -7.82 -4.82
CA ARG A 45 -3.22 -6.78 -5.43
C ARG A 45 -3.39 -6.80 -6.94
N LYS A 46 -3.76 -5.66 -7.54
CA LYS A 46 -4.01 -5.55 -8.98
C LYS A 46 -3.48 -4.24 -9.55
N VAL A 47 -2.83 -4.33 -10.69
CA VAL A 47 -2.43 -3.16 -11.49
C VAL A 47 -3.65 -2.70 -12.29
N GLU A 48 -4.29 -1.61 -11.86
CA GLU A 48 -5.54 -1.14 -12.47
C GLU A 48 -5.31 -0.27 -13.69
N ALA A 49 -4.26 0.56 -13.66
CA ALA A 49 -4.00 1.54 -14.72
C ALA A 49 -2.52 1.95 -14.76
N PHE A 50 -2.14 2.57 -15.88
CA PHE A 50 -0.93 3.36 -16.00
C PHE A 50 -1.36 4.78 -16.39
N GLU A 51 -1.18 5.74 -15.49
CA GLU A 51 -1.73 7.09 -15.63
C GLU A 51 -0.78 8.15 -15.06
N SER A 52 -0.87 9.36 -15.62
CA SER A 52 -0.07 10.50 -15.16
C SER A 52 -0.81 11.21 -14.04
N ILE A 53 -0.16 11.42 -12.89
CA ILE A 53 -0.74 12.13 -11.74
C ILE A 53 0.11 13.34 -11.35
N THR A 54 -0.56 14.41 -10.95
CA THR A 54 0.09 15.64 -10.48
C THR A 54 -0.07 15.78 -8.97
N VAL A 55 1.05 15.97 -8.30
CA VAL A 55 1.18 16.21 -6.85
C VAL A 55 2.08 17.44 -6.63
N PRO A 56 2.22 17.96 -5.40
CA PRO A 56 3.08 19.13 -5.18
C PRO A 56 4.55 18.93 -5.59
N ALA A 57 5.04 17.68 -5.57
CA ALA A 57 6.39 17.34 -6.06
C ALA A 57 6.54 17.34 -7.59
N GLY A 58 5.46 17.46 -8.35
CA GLY A 58 5.47 17.45 -9.82
C GLY A 58 4.46 16.47 -10.42
N THR A 59 4.63 16.18 -11.71
CA THR A 59 3.82 15.23 -12.48
C THR A 59 4.62 13.96 -12.76
N PHE A 60 4.00 12.80 -12.53
CA PHE A 60 4.65 11.50 -12.63
C PHE A 60 3.76 10.51 -13.36
N ASP A 61 4.36 9.71 -14.24
CA ASP A 61 3.69 8.56 -14.84
C ASP A 61 3.76 7.36 -13.88
N CYS A 62 2.59 6.93 -13.41
CA CYS A 62 2.44 5.99 -12.32
C CYS A 62 1.65 4.76 -12.73
N TYR A 63 2.02 3.61 -12.19
CA TYR A 63 1.11 2.48 -12.11
C TYR A 63 0.18 2.66 -10.92
N LYS A 64 -1.13 2.60 -11.16
CA LYS A 64 -2.14 2.53 -10.10
C LYS A 64 -2.33 1.08 -9.68
N ILE A 65 -2.10 0.78 -8.42
CA ILE A 65 -2.25 -0.55 -7.84
C ILE A 65 -3.30 -0.48 -6.74
N THR A 66 -4.28 -1.37 -6.78
CA THR A 66 -5.29 -1.53 -5.73
C THR A 66 -5.03 -2.81 -4.97
N TYR A 67 -5.39 -2.82 -3.68
CA TYR A 67 -5.34 -4.02 -2.85
C TYR A 67 -6.21 -3.88 -1.61
N ASP A 68 -6.58 -5.02 -1.03
CA ASP A 68 -7.26 -5.08 0.25
C ASP A 68 -6.27 -5.37 1.37
N THR A 69 -6.46 -4.71 2.50
CA THR A 69 -5.66 -4.87 3.70
C THR A 69 -6.51 -5.49 4.80
N ASP A 70 -6.17 -6.72 5.19
CA ASP A 70 -6.80 -7.48 6.25
C ASP A 70 -5.92 -7.46 7.50
N VAL A 71 -6.26 -6.60 8.46
CA VAL A 71 -5.55 -6.52 9.75
C VAL A 71 -6.13 -7.59 10.68
N LYS A 72 -5.35 -8.64 10.94
CA LYS A 72 -5.67 -9.64 11.97
C LYS A 72 -5.29 -9.06 13.34
N SER A 73 -6.24 -8.35 13.93
CA SER A 73 -6.25 -7.98 15.35
C SER A 73 -7.43 -8.67 16.06
N ILE A 74 -7.75 -8.27 17.30
CA ILE A 74 -8.98 -8.71 18.00
C ILE A 74 -10.25 -8.38 17.18
N VAL A 75 -10.19 -7.34 16.33
CA VAL A 75 -11.25 -6.98 15.37
C VAL A 75 -10.72 -7.08 13.94
N LYS A 76 -11.45 -7.77 13.05
CA LYS A 76 -11.11 -7.85 11.63
C LYS A 76 -11.47 -6.55 10.92
N VAL A 77 -10.47 -5.73 10.64
CA VAL A 77 -10.59 -4.52 9.81
C VAL A 77 -10.11 -4.85 8.41
N THR A 78 -10.94 -4.57 7.42
CA THR A 78 -10.62 -4.67 5.99
C THR A 78 -10.77 -3.28 5.39
N THR A 79 -9.72 -2.79 4.72
CA THR A 79 -9.72 -1.53 3.98
C THR A 79 -9.18 -1.77 2.58
N THR A 80 -9.66 -1.01 1.61
CA THR A 80 -9.09 -1.01 0.26
C THR A 80 -8.13 0.16 0.13
N THR A 81 -6.98 -0.06 -0.48
CA THR A 81 -5.98 0.99 -0.73
C THR A 81 -5.71 1.08 -2.23
N ALA A 82 -5.56 2.30 -2.74
CA ALA A 82 -5.05 2.58 -4.08
C ALA A 82 -3.71 3.32 -3.93
N GLU A 83 -2.66 2.78 -4.56
CA GLU A 83 -1.33 3.39 -4.59
C GLU A 83 -0.94 3.74 -6.03
N TRP A 84 -0.30 4.89 -6.19
CA TRP A 84 0.32 5.30 -7.44
C TRP A 84 1.82 5.25 -7.28
N ILE A 85 2.47 4.39 -8.06
CA ILE A 85 3.89 4.13 -7.96
C ILE A 85 4.56 4.49 -9.28
N ALA A 86 5.50 5.43 -9.22
CA ALA A 86 6.34 5.82 -10.35
C ALA A 86 7.69 5.09 -10.30
N LYS A 87 8.15 4.65 -11.47
CA LYS A 87 9.47 4.02 -11.61
C LYS A 87 10.57 4.99 -11.17
N ASN A 88 11.53 4.52 -10.40
CA ASN A 88 12.65 5.29 -9.83
C ASN A 88 12.28 6.39 -8.81
N VAL A 89 11.00 6.59 -8.51
CA VAL A 89 10.52 7.56 -7.50
C VAL A 89 9.88 6.84 -6.32
N GLY A 90 9.15 5.75 -6.58
CA GLY A 90 8.39 5.02 -5.57
C GLY A 90 6.95 5.52 -5.47
N MET A 91 6.38 5.50 -4.26
CA MET A 91 5.00 5.91 -4.02
C MET A 91 4.84 7.43 -4.19
N VAL A 92 3.99 7.83 -5.13
CA VAL A 92 3.66 9.23 -5.43
C VAL A 92 2.35 9.65 -4.73
N ARG A 93 1.40 8.72 -4.61
CA ARG A 93 0.12 8.92 -3.91
C ARG A 93 -0.35 7.60 -3.31
N SER A 94 -1.03 7.66 -2.17
CA SER A 94 -1.82 6.55 -1.64
C SER A 94 -3.16 7.06 -1.12
N GLU A 95 -4.21 6.27 -1.29
CA GLU A 95 -5.55 6.56 -0.81
C GLU A 95 -6.12 5.32 -0.13
N THR A 96 -6.69 5.49 1.06
CA THR A 96 -7.32 4.41 1.82
C THR A 96 -8.82 4.63 1.87
N TYR A 97 -9.56 3.55 1.67
CA TYR A 97 -11.01 3.51 1.63
C TYR A 97 -11.55 2.52 2.67
N ASP A 98 -12.66 2.87 3.30
CA ASP A 98 -13.39 1.94 4.16
C ASP A 98 -14.18 0.90 3.34
N LYS A 99 -14.80 -0.07 4.01
CA LYS A 99 -15.62 -1.12 3.39
C LYS A 99 -16.83 -0.58 2.58
N LYS A 100 -17.20 0.69 2.74
CA LYS A 100 -18.29 1.34 2.00
C LYS A 100 -17.76 2.14 0.81
N GLY A 101 -16.46 2.09 0.54
CA GLY A 101 -15.81 2.87 -0.52
C GLY A 101 -15.62 4.34 -0.17
N LYS A 102 -15.76 4.74 1.10
CA LYS A 102 -15.53 6.12 1.51
C LYS A 102 -14.03 6.33 1.75
N LEU A 103 -13.47 7.39 1.14
CA LEU A 103 -12.10 7.82 1.40
C LEU A 103 -11.92 8.18 2.88
N THR A 104 -10.99 7.50 3.56
CA THR A 104 -10.67 7.72 4.98
C THR A 104 -9.35 8.44 5.18
N GLY A 105 -8.46 8.41 4.19
CA GLY A 105 -7.18 9.11 4.24
C GLY A 105 -6.44 9.00 2.93
N TYR A 106 -5.47 9.89 2.74
CA TYR A 106 -4.58 9.85 1.59
C TYR A 106 -3.23 10.47 1.96
N THR A 107 -2.20 10.11 1.20
CA THR A 107 -0.86 10.71 1.25
C THR A 107 -0.43 11.09 -0.16
N VAL A 108 0.41 12.11 -0.28
CA VAL A 108 0.99 12.54 -1.56
C VAL A 108 2.45 12.92 -1.37
N LEU A 109 3.25 12.65 -2.40
CA LEU A 109 4.63 13.12 -2.48
C LEU A 109 4.63 14.65 -2.61
N SER A 110 5.10 15.32 -1.56
CA SER A 110 5.08 16.78 -1.48
C SER A 110 6.35 17.43 -2.02
N LYS A 111 7.49 16.75 -1.89
CA LYS A 111 8.78 17.19 -2.40
C LYS A 111 9.61 15.97 -2.80
N PHE A 112 10.25 16.06 -3.95
CA PHE A 112 11.20 15.06 -4.44
C PHE A 112 12.49 15.77 -4.86
N ILE A 113 13.63 15.29 -4.39
CA ILE A 113 14.95 15.75 -4.80
C ILE A 113 15.64 14.52 -5.38
N PRO A 114 15.84 14.45 -6.72
CA PRO A 114 16.42 13.29 -7.39
C PRO A 114 17.90 13.10 -7.06
#